data_AF-A0A1D7QIK6-F1
#
_entry.id   AF-A0A1D7QIK6-F1
#
_cell.length_a   1.000
_cell.length_b   1.000
_cell.length_c   1.000
_cell.angle_alpha   90.00
_cell.angle_beta   90.00
_cell.angle_gamma   90.00
#
_symmetry.space_group_name_H-M   'P 1'
#
loop_
_entity.id
_entity.type
_entity.pdbx_description
1 polymer ?
#
loop_
_entity_poly.entity_id
_entity_poly.type
_entity_poly.pdbx_seq_one_letter_code
_entity_poly.pdbx_strand_id
1 'polypeptide(L)'
;MKAHKFWGEVEEDWAGFSSVNTFSIPHFEQQQVTVFLGEEFDEEGDEIDTPPDAEELDAYEATFSSFIDQLDHIIIEIKEQSFRRYQKLYAHYYEDETKSGQPPLNINTPGKHFQHLKEINYIRVLPNQTIQIPIRYGIDTEHGLEIRLENNSITAMAGIAET
;
A
#
# COMPACT_ATOMS: atom_id res chain seq x y z
N MET A 1 -3.50 16.43 22.11
CA MET A 1 -4.77 15.90 21.55
C MET A 1 -5.30 14.81 22.46
N LYS A 2 -6.61 14.52 22.43
CA LYS A 2 -7.14 13.37 23.17
C LYS A 2 -6.94 12.12 22.30
N ALA A 3 -6.33 11.08 22.85
CA ALA A 3 -6.08 9.83 22.12
C ALA A 3 -7.40 9.26 21.56
N HIS A 4 -7.35 8.86 20.29
CA HIS A 4 -8.42 8.12 19.63
C HIS A 4 -8.43 6.67 20.09
N LYS A 5 -9.60 6.05 20.22
CA LYS A 5 -9.73 4.67 20.73
C LYS A 5 -9.00 3.63 19.86
N PHE A 6 -8.97 3.87 18.54
CA PHE A 6 -8.42 2.95 17.55
C PHE A 6 -6.99 3.33 17.15
N TRP A 7 -6.73 4.62 16.93
CA TRP A 7 -5.44 5.13 16.48
C TRP A 7 -4.47 5.45 17.61
N GLY A 8 -4.93 5.53 18.87
CA GLY A 8 -4.12 6.05 19.95
C GLY A 8 -3.87 7.55 19.77
N GLU A 9 -2.67 8.01 20.10
CA GLU A 9 -2.26 9.38 19.78
C GLU A 9 -1.94 9.49 18.29
N VAL A 10 -2.25 10.66 17.72
CA VAL A 10 -1.93 11.01 16.34
C VAL A 10 -0.84 12.06 16.40
N GLU A 11 0.26 11.77 15.72
CA GLU A 11 1.50 12.55 15.78
C GLU A 11 1.93 12.95 14.37
N GLU A 12 2.63 14.07 14.28
CA GLU A 12 3.32 14.46 13.07
C GLU A 12 4.51 13.51 12.84
N ASP A 13 4.64 13.01 11.63
CA ASP A 13 5.62 12.03 11.21
C ASP A 13 6.15 12.41 9.82
N TRP A 14 7.11 11.66 9.28
CA TRP A 14 7.88 12.05 8.09
C TRP A 14 7.07 12.24 6.79
N ALA A 15 5.79 11.84 6.77
CA ALA A 15 4.88 12.00 5.64
C ALA A 15 3.47 12.42 6.10
N GLY A 16 3.40 13.41 6.97
CA GLY A 16 2.16 13.92 7.56
C GLY A 16 1.81 13.23 8.87
N PHE A 17 0.52 13.08 9.17
CA PHE A 17 0.08 12.56 10.47
C PHE A 17 -0.05 11.04 10.48
N SER A 18 0.52 10.40 11.50
CA SER A 18 0.46 8.94 11.69
C SER A 18 -0.12 8.54 13.03
N SER A 19 -0.64 7.31 13.07
CA SER A 19 -1.10 6.68 14.30
C SER A 19 0.08 6.12 15.09
N VAL A 20 0.12 6.37 16.41
CA VAL A 20 1.07 5.70 17.32
C VAL A 20 0.86 4.18 17.36
N ASN A 21 -0.38 3.73 17.16
CA ASN A 21 -0.65 2.31 17.04
C ASN A 21 -0.14 1.79 15.69
N THR A 22 0.63 0.70 15.73
CA THR A 22 1.07 -0.01 14.53
C THR A 22 0.25 -1.27 14.33
N PHE A 23 0.15 -1.71 13.08
CA PHE A 23 -0.73 -2.82 12.70
C PHE A 23 0.06 -3.94 12.04
N SER A 24 -0.28 -5.18 12.39
CA SER A 24 0.16 -6.35 11.62
C SER A 24 -0.85 -6.58 10.50
N ILE A 25 -0.37 -6.57 9.26
CA ILE A 25 -1.22 -6.78 8.08
C ILE A 25 -0.98 -8.20 7.58
N PRO A 26 -1.95 -9.12 7.73
CA PRO A 26 -1.83 -10.49 7.22
C PRO A 26 -1.37 -10.51 5.75
N HIS A 27 -0.65 -11.57 5.40
CA HIS A 27 -0.06 -11.79 4.07
C HIS A 27 1.17 -10.93 3.72
N PHE A 28 1.54 -9.95 4.53
CA PHE A 28 2.79 -9.18 4.39
C PHE A 28 3.80 -9.55 5.48
N GLU A 29 5.07 -9.21 5.28
CA GLU A 29 6.16 -9.61 6.18
C GLU A 29 6.25 -8.73 7.44
N GLN A 30 5.91 -7.45 7.29
CA GLN A 30 5.94 -6.46 8.36
C GLN A 30 4.95 -6.81 9.47
N GLN A 31 5.48 -6.90 10.69
CA GLN A 31 4.66 -7.10 11.90
C GLN A 31 4.10 -5.79 12.46
N GLN A 32 4.72 -4.67 12.11
CA GLN A 32 4.36 -3.33 12.56
C GLN A 32 4.40 -2.41 11.35
N VAL A 33 3.22 -2.13 10.80
CA VAL A 33 3.03 -1.20 9.69
C VAL A 33 2.53 0.12 10.25
N THR A 34 3.21 1.21 9.90
CA THR A 34 2.77 2.58 10.17
C THR A 34 1.55 2.90 9.29
N VAL A 35 0.55 3.52 9.89
CA VAL A 35 -0.65 3.98 9.19
C VAL A 35 -0.71 5.50 9.24
N PHE A 36 -0.60 6.13 8.06
CA PHE A 36 -0.79 7.57 7.86
C PHE A 36 -2.27 7.89 7.67
N LEU A 37 -2.71 9.01 8.23
CA LEU A 37 -4.11 9.43 8.33
C LEU A 37 -4.29 10.76 7.60
N GLY A 38 -4.83 10.71 6.38
CA GLY A 38 -4.98 11.86 5.49
C GLY A 38 -3.83 12.03 4.49
N GLU A 39 -3.90 13.11 3.71
CA GLU A 39 -2.87 13.51 2.76
C GLU A 39 -1.66 14.13 3.48
N GLU A 40 -0.51 14.17 2.82
CA GLU A 40 0.69 14.89 3.30
C GLU A 40 0.65 16.37 2.88
N PHE A 41 0.15 16.64 1.67
CA PHE A 41 0.07 17.98 1.08
C PHE A 41 -1.38 18.31 0.73
N ASP A 42 -1.72 19.59 0.77
CA ASP A 42 -3.01 20.09 0.29
C ASP A 42 -3.04 20.25 -1.23
N GLU A 43 -4.14 20.81 -1.75
CA GLU A 43 -4.33 21.03 -3.20
C GLU A 43 -3.36 22.06 -3.80
N GLU A 44 -2.77 22.93 -2.97
CA GLU A 44 -1.77 23.93 -3.38
C GLU A 44 -0.34 23.37 -3.32
N GLY A 45 -0.17 22.17 -2.75
CA GLY A 45 1.11 21.51 -2.56
C GLY A 45 1.82 21.93 -1.28
N ASP A 46 1.13 22.62 -0.37
CA ASP A 46 1.65 22.99 0.94
C ASP A 46 1.44 21.83 1.93
N GLU A 47 2.41 21.64 2.82
CA GLU A 47 2.36 20.58 3.83
C GLU A 47 1.21 20.82 4.80
N ILE A 48 0.43 19.77 5.06
CA ILE A 48 -0.67 19.85 6.02
C ILE A 48 -0.10 19.83 7.44
N ASP A 49 -0.18 20.96 8.13
CA ASP A 49 0.33 21.13 9.51
C ASP A 49 -0.73 20.89 10.60
N THR A 50 -1.97 20.65 10.18
CA THR A 50 -3.11 20.49 11.08
C THR A 50 -3.53 19.01 11.10
N PRO A 51 -3.53 18.37 12.28
CA PRO A 51 -3.89 16.97 12.40
C PRO A 51 -5.37 16.74 12.11
N PRO A 52 -5.76 15.54 11.65
CA PRO A 52 -7.16 15.20 11.42
C PRO A 52 -8.00 15.38 12.68
N ASP A 53 -9.21 15.90 12.50
CA ASP A 53 -10.16 16.07 13.59
C ASP A 53 -10.84 14.75 14.01
N ALA A 54 -11.69 14.80 15.03
CA ALA A 54 -12.32 13.59 15.55
C ALA A 54 -13.26 12.89 14.54
N GLU A 55 -13.95 13.64 13.68
CA GLU A 55 -14.84 13.09 12.65
C GLU A 55 -14.04 12.41 11.54
N GLU A 56 -12.93 13.03 11.13
CA GLU A 56 -12.00 12.45 10.17
C GLU A 56 -11.36 11.16 10.70
N LEU A 57 -10.94 11.15 11.97
CA LEU A 57 -10.35 9.96 12.61
C LEU A 57 -11.34 8.79 12.70
N ASP A 58 -12.61 9.06 13.01
CA ASP A 58 -13.69 8.06 13.00
C ASP A 58 -13.94 7.53 11.57
N ALA A 59 -13.90 8.40 10.56
CA ALA A 59 -14.06 8.01 9.15
C ALA A 59 -12.87 7.16 8.63
N TYR A 60 -11.65 7.51 9.02
CA TYR A 60 -10.47 6.71 8.73
C TYR A 60 -10.53 5.36 9.44
N GLU A 61 -10.97 5.30 10.70
CA GLU A 61 -11.16 4.02 11.42
C GLU A 61 -12.12 3.11 10.65
N ALA A 62 -13.26 3.65 10.21
CA ALA A 62 -14.24 2.89 9.45
C ALA A 62 -13.67 2.35 8.13
N THR A 63 -12.90 3.18 7.41
CA THR A 63 -12.23 2.80 6.16
C THR A 63 -11.23 1.69 6.38
N PHE A 64 -10.32 1.85 7.33
CA PHE A 64 -9.26 0.89 7.61
C PHE A 64 -9.82 -0.42 8.19
N SER A 65 -10.80 -0.36 9.08
CA SER A 65 -11.45 -1.56 9.64
C SER A 65 -12.13 -2.38 8.54
N SER A 66 -12.85 -1.71 7.63
CA SER A 66 -13.47 -2.37 6.48
C SER A 66 -12.44 -3.02 5.55
N PHE A 67 -11.29 -2.38 5.35
CA PHE A 67 -10.17 -2.95 4.59
C PHE A 67 -9.61 -4.21 5.25
N ILE A 68 -9.38 -4.18 6.56
CA ILE A 68 -8.88 -5.35 7.30
C ILE A 68 -9.90 -6.50 7.24
N ASP A 69 -11.19 -6.21 7.40
CA ASP A 69 -12.26 -7.21 7.33
C ASP A 69 -12.36 -7.89 5.95
N GLN A 70 -11.97 -7.19 4.88
CA GLN A 70 -12.00 -7.69 3.50
C GLN A 70 -10.63 -8.10 2.96
N LEU A 71 -9.59 -8.06 3.80
CA LEU A 71 -8.20 -8.19 3.37
C LEU A 71 -7.94 -9.47 2.56
N ASP A 72 -8.47 -10.61 2.99
CA ASP A 72 -8.27 -11.88 2.27
C ASP A 72 -8.76 -11.83 0.82
N HIS A 73 -9.89 -11.16 0.58
CA HIS A 73 -10.42 -10.98 -0.76
C HIS A 73 -9.55 -10.02 -1.59
N ILE A 74 -9.19 -8.89 -0.99
CA ILE A 74 -8.31 -7.88 -1.61
C ILE A 74 -6.96 -8.51 -2.01
N ILE A 75 -6.38 -9.34 -1.14
CA ILE A 75 -5.11 -10.02 -1.41
C ILE A 75 -5.20 -10.97 -2.62
N ILE A 76 -6.34 -11.62 -2.84
CA ILE A 76 -6.56 -12.45 -4.04
C ILE A 76 -6.51 -11.56 -5.29
N GLU A 77 -7.19 -10.41 -5.26
CA GLU A 77 -7.17 -9.47 -6.38
C GLU A 77 -5.78 -8.88 -6.63
N ILE A 78 -5.08 -8.47 -5.57
CA ILE A 78 -3.71 -7.95 -5.66
C ILE A 78 -2.82 -8.95 -6.38
N LYS A 79 -2.83 -10.22 -5.96
CA LYS A 79 -2.01 -11.29 -6.57
C LYS A 79 -2.28 -11.41 -8.08
N GLU A 80 -3.54 -11.44 -8.48
CA GLU A 80 -3.92 -11.62 -9.88
C GLU A 80 -3.56 -10.38 -10.72
N GLN A 81 -3.90 -9.19 -10.24
CA GLN A 81 -3.67 -7.94 -10.98
C GLN A 81 -2.18 -7.60 -11.08
N SER A 82 -1.42 -7.75 -9.99
CA SER A 82 0.02 -7.50 -9.97
C SER A 82 0.76 -8.48 -10.88
N PHE A 83 0.33 -9.74 -10.93
CA PHE A 83 0.93 -10.73 -11.81
C PHE A 83 0.69 -10.41 -13.29
N ARG A 84 -0.52 -9.98 -13.65
CA ARG A 84 -0.81 -9.53 -15.02
C ARG A 84 0.05 -8.33 -15.41
N ARG A 85 0.23 -7.37 -14.49
CA ARG A 85 1.15 -6.23 -14.70
C ARG A 85 2.58 -6.73 -14.91
N TYR A 86 3.04 -7.66 -14.08
CA TYR A 86 4.35 -8.28 -14.23
C TYR A 86 4.56 -8.94 -15.60
N GLN A 87 3.60 -9.75 -16.04
CA GLN A 87 3.65 -10.40 -17.34
C GLN A 87 3.74 -9.39 -18.50
N LYS A 88 3.05 -8.26 -18.38
CA LYS A 88 3.01 -7.22 -19.41
C LYS A 88 4.29 -6.39 -19.47
N LEU A 89 4.88 -6.06 -18.32
CA LEU A 89 5.94 -5.05 -18.23
C LEU A 89 7.34 -5.63 -18.00
N TYR A 90 7.45 -6.75 -17.30
CA TYR A 90 8.72 -7.21 -16.75
C TYR A 90 9.09 -8.63 -17.20
N ALA A 91 8.13 -9.52 -17.41
CA ALA A 91 8.43 -10.94 -17.68
C ALA A 91 9.40 -11.14 -18.86
N HIS A 92 9.31 -10.35 -19.93
CA HIS A 92 10.23 -10.47 -21.06
C HIS A 92 11.67 -10.02 -20.74
N TYR A 93 11.91 -9.30 -19.65
CA TYR A 93 13.25 -8.95 -19.20
C TYR A 93 13.86 -10.01 -18.27
N TYR A 94 13.03 -10.72 -17.50
CA TYR A 94 13.51 -11.64 -16.45
C TYR A 94 13.33 -13.12 -16.78
N GLU A 95 12.43 -13.47 -17.69
CA GLU A 95 12.13 -14.87 -18.05
C GLU A 95 12.80 -15.29 -19.38
N ASP A 96 13.49 -14.36 -20.04
CA ASP A 96 14.28 -14.59 -21.26
C ASP A 96 15.77 -14.42 -20.95
N GLU A 97 16.48 -15.55 -20.86
CA GLU A 97 17.91 -15.61 -20.56
C GLU A 97 18.76 -14.79 -21.55
N THR A 98 18.32 -14.67 -22.80
CA THR A 98 19.05 -13.90 -23.83
C THR A 98 19.00 -12.40 -23.56
N LYS A 99 17.98 -11.93 -22.84
CA LYS A 99 17.80 -10.52 -22.47
C LYS A 99 18.34 -10.21 -21.08
N SER A 100 18.11 -11.09 -20.11
CA SER A 100 18.55 -10.89 -18.73
C SER A 100 20.04 -11.19 -18.54
N GLY A 101 20.63 -12.05 -19.37
CA GLY A 101 21.95 -12.63 -19.13
C GLY A 101 22.02 -13.52 -17.88
N GLN A 102 20.86 -13.91 -17.33
CA GLN A 102 20.68 -14.71 -16.12
C GLN A 102 19.63 -15.81 -16.37
N PRO A 103 19.67 -16.94 -15.63
CA PRO A 103 18.61 -17.93 -15.71
C PRO A 103 17.23 -17.31 -15.41
N PRO A 104 16.15 -17.78 -16.08
CA PRO A 104 14.80 -17.31 -15.84
C PRO A 104 14.38 -17.40 -14.37
N LEU A 105 13.69 -16.39 -13.85
CA LEU A 105 13.20 -16.40 -12.48
C LEU A 105 12.08 -17.43 -12.26
N ASN A 106 11.45 -17.92 -13.34
CA ASN A 106 10.35 -18.88 -13.33
C ASN A 106 9.13 -18.40 -12.54
N ILE A 107 8.85 -17.09 -12.61
CA ILE A 107 7.68 -16.45 -12.01
C ILE A 107 6.49 -16.67 -12.95
N ASN A 108 5.95 -17.88 -12.89
CA ASN A 108 4.88 -18.34 -13.78
C ASN A 108 3.51 -18.46 -13.12
N THR A 109 3.36 -17.99 -11.89
CA THR A 109 2.07 -17.99 -11.16
C THR A 109 1.93 -16.73 -10.30
N PRO A 110 0.69 -16.28 -10.02
CA PRO A 110 0.44 -15.16 -9.10
C PRO A 110 1.09 -15.36 -7.72
N GLY A 111 1.04 -16.57 -7.17
CA GLY A 111 1.59 -16.86 -5.85
C GLY A 111 3.12 -16.72 -5.76
N LYS A 112 3.84 -17.10 -6.82
CA LYS A 112 5.30 -16.88 -6.91
C LYS A 112 5.62 -15.41 -7.05
N HIS A 113 4.90 -14.70 -7.91
CA HIS A 113 5.09 -13.26 -8.11
C HIS A 113 4.87 -12.47 -6.81
N PHE A 114 3.82 -12.82 -6.07
CA PHE A 114 3.47 -12.15 -4.83
C PHE A 114 4.52 -12.28 -3.72
N GLN A 115 5.47 -13.24 -3.81
CA GLN A 115 6.61 -13.27 -2.87
C GLN A 115 7.50 -12.03 -2.98
N HIS A 116 7.48 -11.34 -4.13
CA HIS A 116 8.24 -10.11 -4.35
C HIS A 116 7.49 -8.84 -3.93
N LEU A 117 6.28 -8.98 -3.37
CA LEU A 117 5.38 -7.88 -2.97
C LEU A 117 5.04 -7.91 -1.48
N LYS A 118 5.83 -8.65 -0.70
CA LYS A 118 5.57 -8.90 0.72
C LYS A 118 5.96 -7.74 1.64
N GLU A 119 6.76 -6.82 1.14
CA GLU A 119 7.29 -5.70 1.91
C GLU A 119 6.45 -4.44 1.73
N ILE A 120 5.52 -4.15 2.64
CA ILE A 120 4.82 -2.86 2.71
C ILE A 120 5.75 -1.79 3.28
N ASN A 121 5.77 -0.61 2.65
CA ASN A 121 6.46 0.56 3.22
C ASN A 121 5.63 1.17 4.36
N TYR A 122 4.37 1.48 4.08
CA TYR A 122 3.35 1.97 5.03
C TYR A 122 1.95 1.79 4.42
N ILE A 123 0.90 2.09 5.17
CA ILE A 123 -0.46 2.25 4.63
C ILE A 123 -0.88 3.70 4.84
N ARG A 124 -1.50 4.32 3.83
CA ARG A 124 -2.15 5.63 3.97
C ARG A 124 -3.65 5.47 3.84
N VAL A 125 -4.40 5.97 4.80
CA VAL A 125 -5.86 6.03 4.77
C VAL A 125 -6.25 7.45 4.40
N LEU A 126 -7.04 7.58 3.35
CA LEU A 126 -7.41 8.84 2.74
C LEU A 126 -8.93 9.04 2.80
N PRO A 127 -9.42 10.28 2.58
CA PRO A 127 -10.85 10.55 2.45
C PRO A 127 -11.52 9.66 1.38
N ASN A 128 -12.85 9.60 1.43
CA ASN A 128 -13.68 8.85 0.48
C ASN A 128 -13.42 7.33 0.45
N GLN A 129 -13.09 6.74 1.60
CA GLN A 129 -12.83 5.29 1.74
C GLN A 129 -11.67 4.81 0.86
N THR A 130 -10.61 5.61 0.81
CA THR A 130 -9.44 5.37 -0.03
C THR A 130 -8.29 4.83 0.82
N ILE A 131 -7.56 3.87 0.28
CA ILE A 131 -6.32 3.35 0.86
C ILE A 131 -5.23 3.32 -0.20
N GLN A 132 -4.03 3.76 0.16
CA GLN A 132 -2.81 3.58 -0.63
C GLN A 132 -1.83 2.66 0.11
N ILE A 133 -1.26 1.72 -0.65
CA ILE A 133 -0.30 0.74 -0.15
C ILE A 133 0.95 0.76 -1.04
N PRO A 134 1.94 1.60 -0.73
CA PRO A 134 3.26 1.51 -1.35
C PRO A 134 4.01 0.28 -0.85
N ILE A 135 4.52 -0.50 -1.79
CA ILE A 135 5.20 -1.78 -1.61
C ILE A 135 6.59 -1.68 -2.20
N ARG A 136 7.59 -2.10 -1.44
CA ARG A 136 8.92 -2.34 -1.97
C ARG A 136 8.90 -3.57 -2.85
N TYR A 137 8.99 -3.35 -4.15
CA TYR A 137 8.83 -4.40 -5.14
C TYR A 137 10.16 -5.06 -5.47
N GLY A 138 10.30 -6.35 -5.18
CA GLY A 138 11.54 -7.09 -5.39
C GLY A 138 11.95 -7.32 -6.85
N ILE A 139 11.08 -6.99 -7.82
CA ILE A 139 11.40 -7.06 -9.25
C ILE A 139 11.81 -5.68 -9.80
N ASP A 140 11.08 -4.62 -9.42
CA ASP A 140 11.39 -3.24 -9.77
C ASP A 140 11.68 -2.45 -8.51
N THR A 141 12.92 -2.57 -8.03
CA THR A 141 13.35 -1.96 -6.78
C THR A 141 13.55 -0.45 -6.88
N GLU A 142 13.58 0.10 -8.10
CA GLU A 142 13.77 1.53 -8.35
C GLU A 142 12.44 2.29 -8.18
N HIS A 143 11.36 1.75 -8.76
CA HIS A 143 10.05 2.44 -8.78
C HIS A 143 9.04 1.87 -7.77
N GLY A 144 9.29 0.67 -7.23
CA GLY A 144 8.38 -0.01 -6.33
C GLY A 144 7.04 -0.37 -6.99
N LEU A 145 6.02 -0.57 -6.17
CA LEU A 145 4.64 -0.72 -6.62
C LEU A 145 3.72 -0.04 -5.61
N GLU A 146 2.77 0.76 -6.08
CA GLU A 146 1.70 1.32 -5.25
C GLU A 146 0.36 0.77 -5.69
N ILE A 147 -0.47 0.43 -4.71
CA ILE A 147 -1.82 -0.07 -4.90
C ILE A 147 -2.77 0.95 -4.29
N ARG A 148 -3.68 1.47 -5.12
CA ARG A 148 -4.77 2.34 -4.69
C ARG A 148 -6.07 1.55 -4.65
N LEU A 149 -6.76 1.64 -3.52
CA LEU A 149 -8.05 1.04 -3.25
C LEU A 149 -9.06 2.14 -2.99
N GLU A 150 -10.25 2.03 -3.58
CA GLU A 150 -11.41 2.84 -3.21
C GLU A 150 -12.56 1.90 -2.89
N ASN A 151 -13.17 2.05 -1.72
CA ASN A 151 -14.20 1.12 -1.24
C ASN A 151 -13.74 -0.36 -1.33
N ASN A 152 -12.51 -0.64 -0.90
CA ASN A 152 -11.87 -1.96 -0.94
C ASN A 152 -11.71 -2.61 -2.32
N SER A 153 -11.88 -1.84 -3.41
CA SER A 153 -11.66 -2.30 -4.78
C SER A 153 -10.40 -1.65 -5.35
N ILE A 154 -9.55 -2.42 -6.03
CA ILE A 154 -8.35 -1.87 -6.68
C ILE A 154 -8.77 -0.95 -7.83
N THR A 155 -8.47 0.34 -7.71
CA THR A 155 -8.74 1.34 -8.76
C THR A 155 -7.49 1.66 -9.57
N ALA A 156 -6.31 1.60 -8.97
CA ALA A 156 -5.04 1.81 -9.67
C ALA A 156 -3.89 0.97 -9.09
N MET A 157 -2.91 0.67 -9.96
CA MET A 157 -1.70 -0.07 -9.62
C MET A 157 -0.55 0.34 -10.55
N ALA A 158 0.39 1.13 -10.02
CA ALA A 158 1.50 1.74 -10.77
C ALA A 158 2.78 1.85 -9.93
N GLY A 159 3.80 2.59 -10.38
CA GLY A 159 4.93 2.94 -9.53
C GLY A 159 4.47 3.78 -8.34
N ILE A 160 5.32 3.90 -7.31
CA ILE A 160 5.01 4.72 -6.13
C ILE A 160 4.80 6.18 -6.56
N ALA A 161 3.73 6.81 -6.04
CA ALA A 161 3.28 8.16 -6.40
C ALA A 161 2.78 8.33 -7.86
N GLU A 162 2.44 7.25 -8.54
CA GLU A 162 1.85 7.28 -9.90
C GLU A 162 0.36 6.88 -9.92
N THR A 163 -0.28 6.67 -8.76
CA THR A 163 -1.67 6.16 -8.65
C THR A 163 -2.71 7.16 -8.20
#